data_AF-A0A969R0I9-F1
#
_entry.id   AF-A0A969R0I9-F1
#
_cell.length_a   1.000
_cell.length_b   1.000
_cell.length_c   1.000
_cell.angle_alpha   90.00
_cell.angle_beta   90.00
_cell.angle_gamma   90.00
#
_symmetry.space_group_name_H-M   'P 1'
#
loop_
_entity.id
_entity.type
_entity.pdbx_description
1 polymer ?
#
loop_
_entity_poly.entity_id
_entity_poly.type
_entity_poly.pdbx_seq_one_letter_code
_entity_poly.pdbx_strand_id
1 'polypeptide(L)'
;MNKCFRGNCLFFSTIIQIINGVRSSTSSVNTILKILELTFCPPVLILSGVILLFNGWRLDPVLQFQQLLLEIIVMVYVLQQTPPKHNRHTITTVLSQLSDLKVEKGQKINVGDIISDRTAERTKLQVKKQELSASLSRAILSLNELKPVPIPKFQTELQFKQTQIISLQTQLDKVDEELKQLTSVYSPYRGKVRSVKIVRQQESSIIAEVTLGI
;
A
#
# COMPACT_ATOMS: atom_id res chain seq x y z
N MET A 1 18.34 -38.30 -45.44
CA MET A 1 19.00 -37.67 -44.27
C MET A 1 18.19 -36.47 -43.79
N ASN A 2 17.76 -36.51 -42.52
CA ASN A 2 17.59 -35.38 -41.58
C ASN A 2 16.40 -34.39 -41.69
N LYS A 3 15.14 -34.87 -41.71
CA LYS A 3 14.00 -33.99 -41.30
C LYS A 3 12.97 -34.58 -40.33
N CYS A 4 12.96 -35.89 -40.04
CA CYS A 4 11.93 -36.51 -39.20
C CYS A 4 12.12 -36.44 -37.67
N PHE A 5 13.26 -35.99 -37.14
CA PHE A 5 13.59 -36.17 -35.71
C PHE A 5 13.44 -34.91 -34.84
N ARG A 6 12.99 -33.77 -35.40
CA ARG A 6 12.95 -32.48 -34.66
C ARG A 6 11.61 -32.16 -33.99
N GLY A 7 10.49 -32.73 -34.46
CA GLY A 7 9.16 -32.45 -33.91
C GLY A 7 8.90 -33.08 -32.54
N ASN A 8 9.39 -34.30 -32.31
CA ASN A 8 9.13 -35.03 -31.07
C ASN A 8 9.89 -34.45 -29.85
N CYS A 9 11.07 -33.85 -30.05
CA CYS A 9 11.82 -33.21 -28.96
C CYS A 9 11.14 -31.95 -28.40
N LEU A 10 10.40 -31.20 -29.23
CA LEU A 10 9.71 -29.99 -28.78
C LEU A 10 8.46 -30.34 -27.96
N PHE A 11 7.78 -31.44 -28.28
CA PHE A 11 6.61 -31.90 -27.53
C PHE A 11 6.94 -32.40 -26.12
N PHE A 12 8.05 -33.14 -25.95
CA PHE A 12 8.45 -33.57 -24.60
C PHE A 12 8.94 -32.41 -23.73
N SER A 13 9.58 -31.41 -24.32
CA SER A 13 10.05 -30.21 -23.59
C SER A 13 8.88 -29.38 -23.03
N THR A 14 7.82 -29.17 -23.81
CA THR A 14 6.64 -28.41 -23.36
C THR A 14 5.85 -29.17 -22.28
N ILE A 15 5.71 -30.49 -22.41
CA ILE A 15 5.05 -31.33 -21.40
C ILE A 15 5.83 -31.28 -20.07
N ILE A 16 7.17 -31.31 -20.10
CA ILE A 16 8.01 -31.22 -18.88
C ILE A 16 7.90 -29.84 -18.22
N GLN A 17 7.80 -28.76 -18.99
CA GLN A 17 7.60 -27.40 -18.45
C GLN A 17 6.22 -27.24 -17.79
N ILE A 18 5.17 -27.85 -18.35
CA ILE A 18 3.82 -27.84 -17.79
C ILE A 18 3.76 -28.66 -16.49
N ILE A 19 4.38 -29.84 -16.45
CA ILE A 19 4.44 -30.69 -15.24
C ILE A 19 5.20 -29.99 -14.11
N ASN A 20 6.31 -29.32 -14.41
CA ASN A 20 7.08 -28.57 -13.41
C ASN A 20 6.36 -27.29 -12.94
N GLY A 21 5.55 -26.65 -13.79
CA GLY A 21 4.72 -25.49 -13.43
C GLY A 21 3.53 -25.83 -12.52
N VAL A 22 2.94 -27.01 -12.68
CA VAL A 22 1.80 -27.51 -11.86
C VAL A 22 2.21 -27.91 -10.44
N ARG A 23 3.53 -28.03 -10.16
CA ARG A 23 4.05 -28.46 -8.85
C ARG A 23 4.08 -27.36 -7.78
N SER A 24 3.86 -26.08 -8.12
CA SER A 24 4.00 -24.97 -7.16
C SER A 24 2.71 -24.50 -6.48
N SER A 25 1.53 -25.02 -6.86
CA SER A 25 0.25 -24.56 -6.31
C SER A 25 -0.48 -25.66 -5.53
N THR A 26 -0.37 -25.57 -4.20
CA THR A 26 -1.03 -26.41 -3.19
C THR A 26 -2.49 -25.97 -3.02
N SER A 27 -3.37 -26.43 -3.90
CA SER A 27 -4.81 -26.23 -3.73
C SER A 27 -5.56 -27.45 -4.25
N SER A 28 -6.74 -27.73 -3.67
CA SER A 28 -7.65 -28.82 -4.04
C SER A 28 -7.96 -28.87 -5.55
N VAL A 29 -7.78 -27.74 -6.24
CA VAL A 29 -7.89 -27.62 -7.70
C VAL A 29 -6.87 -28.49 -8.45
N ASN A 30 -5.67 -28.68 -7.90
CA ASN A 30 -4.62 -29.53 -8.49
C ASN A 30 -4.99 -31.02 -8.42
N THR A 31 -5.66 -31.46 -7.35
CA THR A 31 -6.18 -32.83 -7.24
C THR A 31 -7.30 -33.08 -8.24
N ILE A 32 -8.21 -32.12 -8.41
CA ILE A 32 -9.31 -32.22 -9.39
C ILE A 32 -8.77 -32.25 -10.82
N LEU A 33 -7.79 -31.39 -11.15
CA LEU A 33 -7.15 -31.37 -12.46
C LEU A 33 -6.43 -32.69 -12.77
N LYS A 34 -5.72 -33.29 -11.80
CA LYS A 34 -5.06 -34.59 -11.98
C LYS A 34 -6.03 -35.75 -12.21
N ILE A 35 -7.18 -35.75 -11.53
CA ILE A 35 -8.22 -36.76 -11.72
C ILE A 35 -8.86 -36.61 -13.10
N LEU A 36 -9.11 -35.37 -13.54
CA LEU A 36 -9.63 -35.08 -14.87
C LEU A 36 -8.65 -35.53 -15.96
N GLU A 37 -7.36 -35.20 -15.82
CA GLU A 37 -6.31 -35.60 -16.77
C GLU A 37 -6.19 -37.14 -16.88
N LEU A 38 -6.20 -37.85 -15.76
CA LEU A 38 -6.14 -39.31 -15.74
C LEU A 38 -7.37 -39.98 -16.38
N THR A 39 -8.54 -39.34 -16.30
CA THR A 39 -9.79 -39.87 -16.84
C THR A 39 -9.90 -39.65 -18.36
N PHE A 40 -9.45 -38.50 -18.86
CA PHE A 40 -9.60 -38.12 -20.26
C PHE A 40 -8.40 -38.46 -21.14
N CYS A 41 -7.20 -38.59 -20.58
CA CYS A 41 -5.99 -38.91 -21.36
C CYS A 41 -6.03 -40.32 -22.01
N PRO A 42 -6.41 -41.40 -21.30
CA PRO A 42 -6.40 -42.74 -21.90
C PRO A 42 -7.39 -42.92 -23.05
N PRO A 43 -8.66 -42.46 -22.95
CA PRO A 43 -9.60 -42.54 -24.07
C PRO A 43 -9.13 -41.75 -25.29
N VAL A 44 -8.57 -40.56 -25.10
CA VAL A 44 -8.08 -39.71 -26.21
C VAL A 44 -6.90 -40.37 -26.93
N LEU A 45 -5.97 -40.98 -26.18
CA LEU A 45 -4.81 -41.68 -26.74
C LEU A 45 -5.26 -42.92 -27.53
N ILE A 46 -6.19 -43.70 -26.98
CA ILE A 46 -6.77 -44.88 -27.66
C ILE A 46 -7.55 -44.47 -28.91
N LEU A 47 -8.39 -43.43 -28.84
CA LEU A 47 -9.14 -42.91 -29.97
C LEU A 47 -8.21 -42.43 -31.09
N SER A 48 -7.11 -41.74 -30.74
CA SER A 48 -6.11 -41.29 -31.71
C SER A 48 -5.37 -42.46 -32.39
N GLY A 49 -5.11 -43.55 -31.66
CA GLY A 49 -4.54 -44.77 -32.22
C GLY A 49 -5.49 -45.49 -33.17
N VAL A 50 -6.79 -45.55 -32.82
CA VAL A 50 -7.83 -46.12 -33.68
C VAL A 50 -8.00 -45.30 -34.97
N ILE A 51 -7.95 -43.97 -34.87
CA ILE A 51 -8.02 -43.08 -36.04
C ILE A 51 -6.84 -43.31 -37.00
N LEU A 52 -5.63 -43.58 -36.47
CA LEU A 52 -4.44 -43.92 -37.27
C LEU A 52 -4.54 -45.27 -37.97
N LEU A 53 -5.24 -46.25 -37.38
CA LEU A 53 -5.44 -47.58 -37.97
C LEU A 53 -6.43 -47.56 -39.13
N PHE A 54 -7.47 -46.72 -39.06
CA PHE A 54 -8.53 -46.67 -40.08
C PHE A 54 -8.28 -45.66 -41.21
N ASN A 55 -7.51 -44.61 -40.97
CA ASN A 55 -7.17 -43.61 -41.98
C ASN A 55 -5.66 -43.64 -42.28
N GLY A 56 -5.22 -44.61 -43.08
CA GLY A 56 -3.83 -44.75 -43.52
C GLY A 56 -3.31 -43.61 -44.42
N TRP A 57 -3.90 -42.41 -44.41
CA TRP A 57 -3.51 -41.33 -45.30
C TRP A 57 -3.81 -39.95 -44.71
N ARG A 58 -2.79 -39.08 -44.74
CA ARG A 58 -2.68 -37.71 -44.21
C ARG A 58 -2.61 -37.57 -42.67
N LEU A 59 -1.43 -37.17 -42.21
CA LEU A 59 -1.10 -36.72 -40.85
C LEU A 59 -1.77 -35.37 -40.45
N ASP A 60 -2.49 -34.74 -41.36
CA ASP A 60 -3.06 -33.39 -41.22
C ASP A 60 -4.17 -33.30 -40.15
N PRO A 61 -5.16 -34.22 -40.12
CA PRO A 61 -6.26 -34.14 -39.17
C PRO A 61 -5.80 -34.34 -37.72
N VAL A 62 -4.78 -35.18 -37.49
CA VAL A 62 -4.22 -35.42 -36.15
C VAL A 62 -3.44 -34.20 -35.67
N LEU A 63 -2.66 -33.56 -36.55
CA LEU A 63 -1.91 -32.34 -36.21
C LEU A 63 -2.85 -31.16 -35.95
N GLN A 64 -3.94 -31.04 -36.72
CA GLN A 64 -4.99 -30.05 -36.49
C GLN A 64 -5.75 -30.29 -35.17
N PHE A 65 -6.04 -31.54 -34.82
CA PHE A 65 -6.66 -31.87 -33.54
C PHE A 65 -5.74 -31.55 -32.35
N GLN A 66 -4.44 -31.84 -32.50
CA GLN A 66 -3.44 -31.47 -31.51
C GLN A 66 -3.33 -29.95 -31.34
N GLN A 67 -3.39 -29.20 -32.44
CA GLN A 67 -3.39 -27.73 -32.44
C GLN A 67 -4.62 -27.17 -31.71
N LEU A 68 -5.81 -27.73 -31.97
CA LEU A 68 -7.07 -27.31 -31.35
C LEU A 68 -7.10 -27.59 -29.85
N LEU A 69 -6.60 -28.76 -29.41
CA LEU A 69 -6.46 -29.06 -27.99
C LEU A 69 -5.49 -28.10 -27.30
N LEU A 70 -4.37 -27.75 -27.95
CA LEU A 70 -3.40 -26.81 -27.40
C LEU A 70 -3.99 -25.40 -27.26
N GLU A 71 -4.81 -24.96 -28.22
CA GLU A 71 -5.49 -23.68 -28.18
C GLU A 71 -6.51 -23.61 -27.03
N ILE A 72 -7.32 -24.66 -26.85
CA ILE A 72 -8.28 -24.73 -25.74
C ILE A 72 -7.55 -24.71 -24.40
N ILE A 73 -6.44 -25.42 -24.26
CA ILE A 73 -5.63 -25.43 -23.03
C ILE A 73 -5.07 -24.03 -22.75
N VAL A 74 -4.51 -23.34 -23.77
CA VAL A 74 -4.02 -21.97 -23.62
C VAL A 74 -5.15 -21.01 -23.25
N MET A 75 -6.32 -21.13 -23.87
CA MET A 75 -7.50 -20.32 -23.55
C MET A 75 -7.95 -20.53 -22.10
N VAL A 76 -8.06 -21.78 -21.65
CA VAL A 76 -8.44 -22.11 -20.25
C VAL A 76 -7.40 -21.58 -19.27
N TYR A 77 -6.11 -21.71 -19.58
CA TYR A 77 -5.04 -21.20 -18.73
C TYR A 77 -5.08 -19.66 -18.62
N VAL A 78 -5.36 -18.96 -19.71
CA VAL A 78 -5.51 -17.49 -19.71
C VAL A 78 -6.74 -17.07 -18.90
N LEU A 79 -7.87 -17.79 -19.01
CA LEU A 79 -9.07 -17.50 -18.20
C LEU A 79 -8.84 -17.72 -16.69
N GLN A 80 -7.96 -18.65 -16.31
CA GLN A 80 -7.59 -18.91 -14.92
C GLN A 80 -6.66 -17.85 -14.31
N GLN A 81 -6.01 -16.99 -15.11
CA GLN A 81 -5.10 -15.96 -14.60
C GLN A 81 -5.78 -14.71 -14.03
N THR A 82 -7.11 -14.66 -13.99
CA THR A 82 -7.80 -13.49 -13.42
C THR A 82 -7.57 -13.41 -11.90
N PRO A 83 -6.92 -12.35 -11.37
CA PRO A 83 -6.69 -12.24 -9.94
C PRO A 83 -8.02 -12.13 -9.20
N PRO A 84 -8.20 -12.77 -8.04
CA PRO A 84 -9.44 -12.68 -7.27
C PRO A 84 -9.73 -11.21 -6.93
N LYS A 85 -10.87 -10.70 -7.43
CA LYS A 85 -11.34 -9.34 -7.17
C LYS A 85 -11.72 -9.23 -5.69
N HIS A 86 -10.83 -8.67 -4.88
CA HIS A 86 -11.12 -8.37 -3.49
C HIS A 86 -11.69 -6.95 -3.38
N ASN A 87 -12.82 -6.80 -2.69
CA ASN A 87 -13.36 -5.49 -2.31
C ASN A 87 -12.41 -4.89 -1.26
N ARG A 88 -11.55 -3.97 -1.70
CA ARG A 88 -10.58 -3.28 -0.84
C ARG A 88 -10.73 -1.79 -1.04
N HIS A 89 -10.70 -1.05 0.06
CA HIS A 89 -10.62 0.40 0.03
C HIS A 89 -9.23 0.83 0.46
N THR A 90 -8.62 1.74 -0.30
CA THR A 90 -7.31 2.32 0.03
C THR A 90 -7.53 3.74 0.53
N ILE A 91 -7.01 4.03 1.72
CA ILE A 91 -6.97 5.37 2.29
C ILE A 91 -5.53 5.84 2.24
N THR A 92 -5.30 6.99 1.61
CA THR A 92 -3.98 7.61 1.54
C THR A 92 -3.89 8.69 2.62
N THR A 93 -2.94 8.56 3.53
CA THR A 93 -2.69 9.51 4.61
C THR A 93 -1.28 10.07 4.51
N VAL A 94 -1.13 11.38 4.70
CA VAL A 94 0.17 12.05 4.79
C VAL A 94 0.54 12.24 6.26
N LEU A 95 1.59 11.57 6.70
CA LEU A 95 2.10 11.53 8.07
C LEU A 95 3.39 12.36 8.15
N SER A 96 3.63 13.05 9.26
CA SER A 96 4.94 13.65 9.53
C SER A 96 5.89 12.59 10.10
N GLN A 97 5.37 11.72 10.99
CA GLN A 97 6.11 10.64 11.64
C GLN A 97 5.30 9.35 11.67
N LEU A 98 5.97 8.19 11.70
CA LEU A 98 5.29 6.89 11.71
C LEU A 98 4.46 6.66 12.99
N SER A 99 4.86 7.29 14.09
CA SER A 99 4.15 7.28 15.38
C SER A 99 2.80 7.99 15.36
N ASP A 100 2.52 8.80 14.34
CA ASP A 100 1.24 9.52 14.22
C ASP A 100 0.12 8.62 13.68
N LEU A 101 0.47 7.44 13.16
CA LEU A 101 -0.49 6.44 12.72
C LEU A 101 -1.02 5.67 13.93
N LYS A 102 -2.32 5.82 14.20
CA LYS A 102 -2.98 5.19 15.36
C LYS A 102 -3.57 3.81 15.06
N VAL A 103 -3.38 3.31 13.83
CA VAL A 103 -4.01 2.09 13.35
C VAL A 103 -2.99 0.99 13.06
N GLU A 104 -3.28 -0.22 13.53
CA GLU A 104 -2.41 -1.37 13.36
C GLU A 104 -3.00 -2.42 12.40
N LYS A 105 -2.12 -3.26 11.84
CA LYS A 105 -2.55 -4.37 10.97
C LYS A 105 -3.44 -5.33 11.74
N GLY A 106 -4.64 -5.56 11.24
CA GLY A 106 -5.61 -6.50 11.81
C GLY A 106 -6.64 -5.86 12.72
N GLN A 107 -6.53 -4.56 13.02
CA GLN A 107 -7.52 -3.82 13.80
C GLN A 107 -8.84 -3.65 13.03
N LYS A 108 -9.96 -3.74 13.75
CA LYS A 108 -11.29 -3.39 13.23
C LYS A 108 -11.53 -1.90 13.44
N ILE A 109 -11.90 -1.21 12.38
CA ILE A 109 -12.11 0.25 12.36
C ILE A 109 -13.56 0.52 11.94
N ASN A 110 -14.20 1.48 12.60
CA ASN A 110 -15.53 2.00 12.27
C ASN A 110 -15.42 3.37 11.58
N VAL A 111 -16.53 3.81 11.00
CA VAL A 111 -16.61 5.14 10.37
C VAL A 111 -16.41 6.21 11.44
N GLY A 112 -15.55 7.19 11.17
CA GLY A 112 -15.24 8.28 12.09
C GLY A 112 -14.09 8.01 13.06
N ASP A 113 -13.55 6.79 13.09
CA ASP A 113 -12.36 6.50 13.89
C ASP A 113 -11.13 7.25 13.33
N ILE A 114 -10.25 7.70 14.22
CA ILE A 114 -9.05 8.47 13.86
C ILE A 114 -7.98 7.52 13.32
N ILE A 115 -7.59 7.71 12.06
CA ILE A 115 -6.55 6.91 11.40
C ILE A 115 -5.17 7.48 11.73
N SER A 116 -5.06 8.81 11.66
CA SER A 116 -3.83 9.54 11.88
C SER A 116 -4.12 10.77 12.72
N ASP A 117 -3.29 10.98 13.73
CA ASP A 117 -3.33 12.18 14.56
C ASP A 117 -1.92 12.65 14.86
N ARG A 118 -1.68 13.95 14.66
CA ARG A 118 -0.39 14.58 14.94
C ARG A 118 -0.28 14.95 16.43
N THR A 119 -0.65 14.03 17.32
CA THR A 119 -0.73 14.28 18.76
C THR A 119 0.65 14.66 19.33
N ALA A 120 1.73 14.06 18.82
CA ALA A 120 3.09 14.35 19.26
C ALA A 120 3.51 15.79 18.91
N GLU A 121 3.28 16.23 17.67
CA GLU A 121 3.53 17.61 17.24
C GLU A 121 2.65 18.59 18.02
N ARG A 122 1.37 18.26 18.21
CA ARG A 122 0.43 19.10 18.98
C ARG A 122 0.91 19.31 20.41
N THR A 123 1.35 18.24 21.08
CA THR A 123 1.85 18.30 22.45
C THR A 123 3.13 19.14 22.52
N LYS A 124 4.06 18.94 21.57
CA LYS A 124 5.30 19.73 21.49
C LYS A 124 5.03 21.22 21.29
N LEU A 125 4.10 21.57 20.39
CA LEU A 125 3.70 22.95 20.13
C LEU A 125 2.95 23.57 21.32
N GLN A 126 2.13 22.79 22.04
CA GLN A 126 1.47 23.24 23.26
C GLN A 126 2.46 23.56 24.38
N VAL A 127 3.47 22.71 24.59
CA VAL A 127 4.55 22.98 25.56
C VAL A 127 5.27 24.27 25.18
N LYS A 128 5.62 24.43 23.90
CA LYS A 128 6.29 25.65 23.41
C LYS A 128 5.43 26.90 23.60
N LYS A 129 4.12 26.82 23.35
CA LYS A 129 3.17 27.92 23.65
C LYS A 129 3.18 28.26 25.13
N GLN A 130 3.16 27.25 26.00
CA GLN A 130 3.17 27.44 27.45
C GLN A 130 4.47 28.11 27.93
N GLU A 131 5.61 27.70 27.40
CA GLU A 131 6.93 28.31 27.68
C GLU A 131 7.01 29.78 27.22
N LEU A 132 6.51 30.08 26.01
CA LEU A 132 6.48 31.44 25.47
C LEU A 132 5.55 32.34 26.28
N SER A 133 4.38 31.84 26.66
CA SER A 133 3.44 32.58 27.50
C SER A 133 4.04 32.91 28.88
N ALA A 134 4.69 31.93 29.51
CA ALA A 134 5.40 32.14 30.78
C ALA A 134 6.55 33.14 30.64
N SER A 135 7.28 33.11 29.52
CA SER A 135 8.35 34.06 29.22
C SER A 135 7.81 35.48 29.01
N LEU A 136 6.67 35.63 28.34
CA LEU A 136 5.97 36.89 28.15
C LEU A 136 5.48 37.45 29.50
N SER A 137 4.88 36.62 30.36
CA SER A 137 4.48 37.04 31.71
C SER A 137 5.66 37.51 32.55
N ARG A 138 6.81 36.83 32.49
CA ARG A 138 8.04 37.28 33.15
C ARG A 138 8.56 38.60 32.59
N ALA A 139 8.53 38.79 31.26
CA ALA A 139 8.93 40.03 30.63
C ALA A 139 8.04 41.22 31.04
N ILE A 140 6.72 41.01 31.11
CA ILE A 140 5.77 42.03 31.61
C ILE A 140 6.02 42.33 33.09
N LEU A 141 6.26 41.32 33.93
CA LEU A 141 6.58 41.52 35.35
C LEU A 141 7.83 42.40 35.51
N SER A 142 8.87 42.12 34.71
CA SER A 142 10.11 42.91 34.71
C SER A 142 9.93 44.35 34.23
N LEU A 143 8.87 44.63 33.46
CA LEU A 143 8.53 45.99 33.02
C LEU A 143 8.02 46.85 34.19
N ASN A 144 7.31 46.23 35.14
CA ASN A 144 6.73 46.92 36.29
C ASN A 144 7.77 47.26 37.38
N GLU A 145 8.96 46.66 37.34
CA GLU A 145 10.01 46.82 38.35
C GLU A 145 11.07 47.88 38.00
N LEU A 146 10.85 48.67 36.93
CA LEU A 146 11.83 49.65 36.46
C LEU A 146 12.03 50.79 37.48
N LYS A 147 13.24 50.88 38.04
CA LYS A 147 13.71 52.01 38.86
C LYS A 147 13.96 53.24 37.96
N PRO A 148 13.81 54.48 38.47
CA PRO A 148 13.96 55.68 37.65
C PRO A 148 15.41 55.85 37.15
N VAL A 149 15.58 55.75 35.83
CA VAL A 149 16.84 55.94 35.09
C VAL A 149 16.78 57.30 34.36
N PRO A 150 17.91 57.97 34.06
CA PRO A 150 17.93 59.21 33.28
C PRO A 150 17.11 59.13 31.99
N ILE A 151 16.26 60.14 31.78
CA ILE A 151 15.19 60.26 30.76
C ILE A 151 15.54 59.72 29.36
N PRO A 152 16.72 60.02 28.75
CA PRO A 152 17.03 59.50 27.41
C PRO A 152 17.34 58.00 27.36
N LYS A 153 17.94 57.41 28.42
CA LYS A 153 18.20 55.96 28.47
C LYS A 153 16.94 55.16 28.75
N PHE A 154 16.05 55.71 29.58
CA PHE A 154 14.77 55.10 29.93
C PHE A 154 13.85 54.89 28.71
N GLN A 155 13.77 55.86 27.80
CA GLN A 155 12.94 55.77 26.60
C GLN A 155 13.40 54.67 25.64
N THR A 156 14.71 54.55 25.41
CA THR A 156 15.29 53.51 24.55
C THR A 156 15.10 52.11 25.15
N GLU A 157 15.25 51.99 26.47
CA GLU A 157 15.07 50.72 27.17
C GLU A 157 13.60 50.26 27.13
N LEU A 158 12.64 51.17 27.31
CA LEU A 158 11.22 50.88 27.14
C LEU A 158 10.89 50.40 25.72
N GLN A 159 11.37 51.11 24.69
CA GLN A 159 11.14 50.71 23.29
C GLN A 159 11.72 49.33 23.00
N PHE A 160 12.92 49.04 23.48
CA PHE A 160 13.57 47.74 23.33
C PHE A 160 12.78 46.62 24.03
N LYS A 161 12.22 46.87 25.22
CA LYS A 161 11.37 45.90 25.91
C LYS A 161 10.03 45.71 25.20
N GLN A 162 9.45 46.77 24.63
CA GLN A 162 8.22 46.69 23.83
C GLN A 162 8.42 45.89 22.56
N THR A 163 9.53 46.09 21.85
CA THR A 163 9.84 45.29 20.65
C THR A 163 10.08 43.82 21.00
N GLN A 164 10.70 43.52 22.14
CA GLN A 164 10.78 42.15 22.65
C GLN A 164 9.39 41.54 22.86
N ILE A 165 8.48 42.23 23.55
CA ILE A 165 7.11 41.76 23.77
C ILE A 165 6.39 41.51 22.45
N ILE A 166 6.47 42.46 21.51
CA ILE A 166 5.84 42.33 20.20
C ILE A 166 6.40 41.11 19.46
N SER A 167 7.72 40.90 19.47
CA SER A 167 8.35 39.75 18.83
C SER A 167 7.89 38.41 19.44
N LEU A 168 7.73 38.35 20.76
CA LEU A 168 7.23 37.18 21.47
C LEU A 168 5.76 36.91 21.14
N GLN A 169 4.95 37.97 21.04
CA GLN A 169 3.55 37.86 20.61
C GLN A 169 3.44 37.32 19.18
N THR A 170 4.23 37.85 18.25
CA THR A 170 4.25 37.35 16.86
C THR A 170 4.66 35.88 16.77
N GLN A 171 5.62 35.44 17.60
CA GLN A 171 5.98 34.02 17.68
C GLN A 171 4.83 33.16 18.21
N LEU A 172 4.03 33.69 19.15
CA LEU A 172 2.87 33.02 19.72
C LEU A 172 1.76 32.87 18.67
N ASP A 173 1.46 33.93 17.92
CA ASP A 173 0.48 33.90 16.82
C ASP A 173 0.88 32.88 15.74
N LYS A 174 2.18 32.80 15.41
CA LYS A 174 2.70 31.82 14.46
C LYS A 174 2.50 30.39 14.95
N VAL A 175 2.79 30.10 16.23
CA VAL A 175 2.58 28.77 16.82
C VAL A 175 1.09 28.42 16.85
N ASP A 176 0.21 29.38 17.12
CA ASP A 176 -1.24 29.17 17.09
C ASP A 176 -1.76 28.86 15.68
N GLU A 177 -1.19 29.48 14.65
CA GLU A 177 -1.49 29.16 13.26
C GLU A 177 -0.98 27.76 12.87
N GLU A 178 0.23 27.39 13.27
CA GLU A 178 0.76 26.03 13.09
C GLU A 178 -0.12 24.98 13.78
N LEU A 179 -0.64 25.27 14.98
CA LEU A 179 -1.58 24.40 15.70
C LEU A 179 -2.92 24.24 14.98
N LYS A 180 -3.44 25.30 14.35
CA LYS A 180 -4.70 25.24 13.57
C LYS A 180 -4.56 24.39 12.30
N GLN A 181 -3.37 24.37 11.70
CA GLN A 181 -3.10 23.60 10.49
C GLN A 181 -2.91 22.10 10.75
N LEU A 182 -2.68 21.69 12.00
CA LEU A 182 -2.67 20.28 12.39
C LEU A 182 -4.10 19.71 12.30
N THR A 183 -4.37 18.98 11.22
CA THR A 183 -5.65 18.33 10.93
C THR A 183 -5.54 16.82 11.15
N SER A 184 -6.50 16.24 11.88
CA SER A 184 -6.60 14.80 12.10
C SER A 184 -7.36 14.14 10.93
N VAL A 185 -6.94 12.95 10.51
CA VAL A 185 -7.55 12.21 9.39
C VAL A 185 -8.42 11.08 9.92
N TYR A 186 -9.67 11.03 9.46
CA TYR A 186 -10.70 10.08 9.91
C TYR A 186 -10.94 8.97 8.89
N SER A 187 -11.44 7.82 9.36
CA SER A 187 -11.86 6.73 8.50
C SER A 187 -13.25 6.97 7.89
N PRO A 188 -13.39 7.07 6.56
CA PRO A 188 -14.70 7.18 5.91
C PRO A 188 -15.43 5.83 5.82
N TYR A 189 -14.72 4.71 5.95
CA TYR A 189 -15.28 3.37 5.75
C TYR A 189 -15.02 2.47 6.96
N ARG A 190 -15.96 1.56 7.22
CA ARG A 190 -15.81 0.48 8.19
C ARG A 190 -15.08 -0.68 7.56
N GLY A 191 -14.16 -1.32 8.28
CA GLY A 191 -13.47 -2.51 7.78
C GLY A 191 -12.33 -2.98 8.69
N LYS A 192 -11.67 -4.06 8.27
CA LYS A 192 -10.46 -4.56 8.95
C LYS A 192 -9.23 -4.08 8.20
N VAL A 193 -8.27 -3.50 8.91
CA VAL A 193 -6.97 -3.10 8.34
C VAL A 193 -6.21 -4.34 7.89
N ARG A 194 -6.00 -4.51 6.58
CA ARG A 194 -5.24 -5.63 6.03
C ARG A 194 -3.75 -5.34 5.90
N SER A 195 -3.42 -4.12 5.50
CA SER A 195 -2.04 -3.70 5.32
C SER A 195 -1.94 -2.19 5.45
N VAL A 196 -0.89 -1.76 6.14
CA VAL A 196 -0.40 -0.39 6.11
C VAL A 196 0.90 -0.45 5.30
N LYS A 197 0.92 0.23 4.15
CA LYS A 197 2.11 0.30 3.31
C LYS A 197 2.59 1.74 3.26
N ILE A 198 3.88 1.94 3.54
CA ILE A 198 4.53 3.23 3.29
C ILE A 198 4.84 3.29 1.80
N VAL A 199 4.22 4.23 1.09
CA VAL A 199 4.31 4.34 -0.38
C VAL A 199 5.52 5.16 -0.77
N ARG A 200 5.76 6.26 -0.04
CA ARG A 200 6.81 7.22 -0.34
C ARG A 200 7.17 7.99 0.92
N GLN A 201 8.45 8.29 1.07
CA GLN A 201 8.96 9.19 2.11
C GLN A 201 9.68 10.34 1.41
N GLN A 202 9.16 11.56 1.56
CA GLN A 202 9.84 12.81 1.22
C GLN A 202 10.42 13.41 2.51
N GLU A 203 11.39 14.32 2.37
CA GLU A 203 12.26 14.83 3.44
C GLU A 203 11.55 15.16 4.78
N SER A 204 10.29 15.61 4.75
CA SER A 204 9.48 15.91 5.94
C SER A 204 8.09 15.25 5.99
N SER A 205 7.75 14.35 5.05
CA SER A 205 6.43 13.69 5.02
C SER A 205 6.47 12.25 4.49
N ILE A 206 5.69 11.40 5.13
CA ILE A 206 5.52 9.98 4.84
C ILE A 206 4.11 9.77 4.31
N ILE A 207 3.98 9.24 3.09
CA ILE A 207 2.69 8.86 2.52
C ILE A 207 2.45 7.39 2.86
N ALA A 208 1.42 7.13 3.66
CA ALA A 208 0.98 5.78 4.01
C ALA A 208 -0.35 5.46 3.31
N GLU A 209 -0.43 4.27 2.72
CA GLU A 209 -1.65 3.66 2.21
C GLU A 209 -2.15 2.63 3.21
N VAL A 210 -3.36 2.85 3.72
CA VAL A 210 -4.06 1.91 4.57
C VAL A 210 -5.11 1.18 3.72
N THR A 211 -4.96 -0.12 3.58
CA THR A 211 -5.93 -0.96 2.85
C THR A 211 -6.90 -1.62 3.83
N LEU A 212 -8.17 -1.30 3.69
CA LEU A 212 -9.28 -1.91 4.42
C LEU A 212 -9.85 -3.06 3.59
N GLY A 213 -10.01 -4.23 4.23
CA GLY A 213 -10.83 -5.31 3.72
C GLY A 213 -12.22 -5.23 4.34
N ILE A 214 -13.24 -5.26 3.48
CA ILE A 214 -14.64 -5.48 3.86
C ILE A 214 -14.94 -6.97 3.74
#